data_AF-A0A2E6A8C8-F1
#
_entry.id   AF-A0A2E6A8C8-F1
#
_cell.length_a   1.000
_cell.length_b   1.000
_cell.length_c   1.000
_cell.angle_alpha   90.00
_cell.angle_beta   90.00
_cell.angle_gamma   90.00
#
_symmetry.space_group_name_H-M   'P 1'
#
loop_
_entity.id
_entity.type
_entity.pdbx_description
1 polymer ?
#
loop_
_entity_poly.entity_id
_entity_poly.type
_entity_poly.pdbx_seq_one_letter_code
_entity_poly.pdbx_strand_id
1 'polypeptide(L)' 'MKEFAIWGIPPNKTEEDLLFTKATSMKDAEEYVKIFTEQFGATKVRIQVLDMSECPSKLWKSKDIVNEI' A
#
# COMPACT_ATOMS: atom_id res chain seq x y z
N MET A 1 -6.43 -6.31 13.20
CA MET A 1 -4.95 -6.25 13.08
C MET A 1 -4.66 -5.53 11.78
N LYS A 2 -3.81 -4.50 11.80
CA LYS A 2 -3.51 -3.70 10.60
C LYS A 2 -2.10 -4.00 10.13
N GLU A 3 -1.94 -4.23 8.84
CA GLU A 3 -0.65 -4.32 8.18
C GLU A 3 -0.46 -3.09 7.28
N PHE A 4 0.80 -2.65 7.15
CA PHE A 4 1.17 -1.47 6.39
C PHE A 4 2.19 -1.87 5.32
N ALA A 5 1.70 -2.10 4.10
CA ALA A 5 2.53 -2.43 2.96
C ALA A 5 2.91 -1.13 2.21
N ILE A 6 4.20 -0.95 1.97
CA ILE A 6 4.73 0.20 1.23
C ILE A 6 5.06 -0.28 -0.19
N TRP A 7 4.41 0.35 -1.16
CA TRP A 7 4.59 0.11 -2.58
C TRP A 7 5.26 1.32 -3.22
N GLY A 8 5.97 1.12 -4.32
CA GLY A 8 6.51 2.21 -5.13
C GLY A 8 7.37 1.67 -6.26
N ILE A 9 7.94 2.55 -7.08
CA ILE A 9 8.85 2.19 -8.17
C ILE A 9 10.30 2.35 -7.67
N PRO A 10 11.06 1.25 -7.47
CA PRO A 10 12.47 1.32 -7.08
C PRO A 10 13.32 2.05 -8.13
N PRO A 11 14.50 2.55 -7.76
CA PRO A 11 15.45 3.07 -8.73
C PRO A 11 15.76 1.98 -9.78
N ASN A 12 15.85 2.39 -11.05
CA ASN A 12 16.12 1.51 -12.19
C ASN A 12 15.01 0.50 -12.55
N LYS A 13 13.81 0.61 -11.95
CA LYS A 13 12.62 -0.11 -12.41
C LYS A 13 11.61 0.86 -13.03
N THR A 14 10.74 0.32 -13.88
CA THR A 14 9.64 1.06 -14.50
C THR A 14 8.28 0.75 -13.86
N GLU A 15 8.21 -0.35 -13.11
CA GLU A 15 6.99 -0.90 -12.54
C GLU A 15 6.99 -0.79 -11.01
N GLU A 16 5.79 -0.75 -10.45
CA GLU A 16 5.59 -0.74 -9.00
C GLU A 16 6.00 -2.10 -8.40
N ASP A 17 6.64 -2.06 -7.24
CA ASP A 17 7.11 -3.21 -6.49
C ASP A 17 6.83 -3.02 -4.99
N LEU A 18 6.85 -4.12 -4.24
CA LEU A 18 6.67 -4.12 -2.80
C LEU A 18 7.98 -3.74 -2.12
N LEU A 19 8.04 -2.55 -1.54
CA LEU A 19 9.25 -2.00 -0.93
C LEU A 19 9.44 -2.48 0.52
N PHE A 20 8.35 -2.57 1.29
CA PHE A 20 8.42 -2.90 2.71
C PHE A 20 7.07 -3.35 3.30
N THR A 21 7.09 -4.27 4.26
CA THR A 21 5.87 -4.79 4.93
C THR A 21 5.96 -4.85 6.44
N LYS A 22 7.10 -4.49 7.04
CA LYS A 22 7.32 -4.66 8.48
C LYS A 22 6.96 -3.44 9.31
N ALA A 23 6.30 -2.45 8.71
CA ALA A 23 5.89 -1.25 9.44
C ALA A 23 4.78 -1.60 10.44
N THR A 24 4.93 -1.15 11.67
CA THR A 24 4.07 -1.52 12.80
C THR A 24 2.93 -0.52 13.05
N SER A 25 3.02 0.67 12.45
CA SER A 25 2.04 1.74 12.55
C SER A 25 2.07 2.62 11.30
N MET A 26 1.07 3.49 11.14
CA MET A 26 1.03 4.46 10.04
C MET A 26 2.22 5.42 10.08
N LYS A 27 2.57 5.93 11.27
CA LYS A 27 3.71 6.85 11.45
C LYS A 27 5.03 6.19 11.07
N ASP A 28 5.22 4.94 11.48
CA ASP A 28 6.40 4.14 11.13
C ASP A 28 6.47 3.93 9.60
N ALA A 29 5.35 3.61 8.96
CA ALA A 29 5.28 3.49 7.51
C ALA A 29 5.62 4.82 6.79
N GLU A 30 5.15 5.96 7.29
CA GLU A 30 5.50 7.29 6.75
C GLU A 30 7.00 7.61 6.86
N GLU A 31 7.66 7.19 7.95
CA GLU A 31 9.11 7.34 8.10
C GLU A 31 9.86 6.53 7.04
N TYR A 32 9.44 5.28 6.78
CA TYR A 32 10.01 4.48 5.70
C TYR A 32 9.72 5.05 4.32
N VAL A 33 8.55 5.65 4.07
CA VAL A 33 8.27 6.35 2.80
C VAL A 33 9.32 7.42 2.56
N LYS A 34 9.60 8.27 3.57
CA LYS A 34 10.63 9.32 3.43
C LYS A 34 12.01 8.73 3.13
N ILE A 35 12.39 7.66 3.83
CA ILE A 35 13.67 6.97 3.59
C ILE A 35 13.73 6.46 2.14
N PHE A 36 12.69 5.78 1.65
CA PHE A 36 12.67 5.26 0.29
C PHE A 36 12.68 6.36 -0.78
N THR A 37 11.97 7.47 -0.56
CA THR A 37 11.95 8.59 -1.51
C THR A 37 13.23 9.42 -1.50
N GLU A 38 13.73 9.78 -0.32
CA GLU A 38 14.84 10.73 -0.18
C GLU A 38 16.21 10.07 -0.28
N GLN A 39 16.36 8.86 0.25
CA GLN A 39 17.67 8.18 0.31
C GLN A 39 17.84 7.14 -0.80
N PHE A 40 16.79 6.38 -1.10
CA PHE A 40 16.85 5.30 -2.10
C PHE A 40 16.32 5.70 -3.48
N GLY A 41 15.74 6.90 -3.63
CA GLY A 41 15.28 7.43 -4.91
C GLY A 41 14.07 6.68 -5.49
N ALA A 42 13.26 6.01 -4.67
CA ALA A 42 12.02 5.40 -5.11
C ALA A 42 10.99 6.48 -5.48
N THR A 43 10.20 6.22 -6.51
CA THR A 43 9.16 7.14 -6.99
C THR A 43 7.77 6.52 -6.88
N LYS A 44 6.71 7.34 -6.92
CA LYS A 44 5.32 6.91 -6.77
C LYS A 44 5.08 6.06 -5.50
N VAL A 45 5.79 6.36 -4.43
CA VAL A 45 5.70 5.59 -3.18
C VAL A 45 4.35 5.85 -2.51
N ARG A 46 3.67 4.78 -2.07
CA ARG A 46 2.37 4.82 -1.38
C ARG A 46 2.30 3.77 -0.27
N ILE A 47 1.41 4.01 0.69
CA ILE A 47 1.13 3.10 1.80
C ILE A 47 -0.22 2.45 1.55
N GLN A 48 -0.27 1.12 1.56
CA GLN A 48 -1.50 0.33 1.58
C GLN A 48 -1.72 -0.18 3.00
N VAL A 49 -2.85 0.20 3.58
CA VAL A 49 -3.29 -0.30 4.89
C VAL A 49 -4.21 -1.49 4.67
N LEU A 50 -3.82 -2.65 5.19
CA LEU A 50 -4.64 -3.87 5.17
C LEU A 50 -5.20 -4.07 6.58
N ASP A 51 -6.51 -3.86 6.75
CA ASP A 51 -7.18 -4.10 8.03
C ASP A 51 -7.86 -5.47 8.04
N MET A 52 -7.19 -6.44 8.66
CA MET A 52 -7.69 -7.82 8.80
C MET A 52 -8.88 -7.95 9.77
N SER A 53 -9.29 -6.85 10.43
CA SER A 53 -10.51 -6.85 11.23
C SER A 53 -11.77 -6.51 10.42
N GLU A 54 -11.62 -6.03 9.19
CA GLU A 54 -12.75 -5.77 8.32
C GLU A 54 -13.29 -7.08 7.73
N CYS A 55 -14.60 -7.29 7.88
CA CYS A 55 -15.25 -8.45 7.28
C CYS A 55 -15.28 -8.28 5.76
N PRO A 56 -14.72 -9.23 4.96
CA PRO A 56 -14.65 -9.09 3.50
C PRO A 56 -16.01 -8.84 2.82
N SER A 57 -17.09 -9.36 3.42
CA SER A 57 -18.47 -9.13 2.93
C SER A 57 -18.90 -7.66 2.94
N LYS A 58 -18.23 -6.79 3.70
CA LYS A 58 -18.48 -5.34 3.73
C LYS A 58 -17.69 -4.57 2.67
N LEU A 59 -16.63 -5.17 2.12
CA LEU A 59 -15.77 -4.55 1.09
C LEU A 59 -16.42 -4.59 -0.29
N TRP A 60 -17.23 -5.63 -0.56
CA TRP A 60 -17.98 -5.75 -1.81
C TRP A 60 -19.44 -5.40 -1.60
N LYS A 61 -19.81 -4.14 -1.83
CA LYS A 61 -21.19 -3.81 -2.22
C LYS A 61 -21.37 -4.27 -3.67
N SER A 62 -21.47 -5.58 -3.88
CA SER A 62 -21.53 -6.22 -5.20
C SER A 62 -22.74 -5.84 -6.05
N LYS A 63 -23.69 -5.07 -5.51
CA LYS A 63 -24.89 -4.61 -6.24
C LYS A 63 -24.59 -3.60 -7.36
N ASP A 64 -23.45 -2.90 -7.31
CA ASP A 64 -23.16 -1.83 -8.28
C ASP A 64 -22.16 -2.24 -9.38
N ILE A 65 -21.58 -3.44 -9.33
CA ILE A 65 -20.52 -3.89 -10.27
C ILE A 65 -21.05 -4.77 -11.41
N VAL A 66 -22.30 -5.25 -11.34
CA VAL A 66 -22.87 -6.22 -12.31
C VAL A 66 -23.87 -5.63 -13.32
N ASN A 67 -23.99 -4.31 -13.43
CA ASN A 67 -24.95 -3.66 -14.36
C ASN A 67 -24.30 -2.66 -15.34
N GLU A 68 -23.19 -3.03 -15.97
CA GLU A 68 -22.79 -2.43 -17.25
C GLU A 68 -22.37 -3.53 -18.24
N ILE A 69 -23.37 -4.18 -18.85
CA ILE A 69 -23.30 -4.79 -20.19
C ILE A 69 -24.60 -4.46 -20.92
#